data_AF-A0A2S2QU58-F1
#
_entry.id   AF-A0A2S2QU58-F1
#
_cell.length_a   1.000
_cell.length_b   1.000
_cell.length_c   1.000
_cell.angle_alpha   90.00
_cell.angle_beta   90.00
_cell.angle_gamma   90.00
#
_symmetry.space_group_name_H-M   'P 1'
#
loop_
_entity.id
_entity.type
_entity.pdbx_description
1 polymer ?
#
loop_
_entity_poly.entity_id
_entity_poly.type
_entity_poly.pdbx_seq_one_letter_code
_entity_poly.pdbx_strand_id
1 'polypeptide(L)'
;MAAFNVLIITVVCLLALFGPTSISSDKGSSDPSNLGSGKKHLGGKGPIEGNPTLKFFYCYSCGYQKAFDHYSSILSEKYPELHIIGANYDPSMIHLIIAKILSVLKMLIIIAIISGVNFFDYIGKQQPDWWGWCTSNKIYACLVVFFGSNMLEGMLISTGAFELLFNDIPVWSKLETGRIPQPAELFQIIDNYLLFDSPYPS
;
A
#
# COMPACT_ATOMS: atom_id res chain seq x y z
N MET A 1 -34.01 18.40 17.19
CA MET A 1 -32.82 17.56 17.43
C MET A 1 -32.68 16.42 16.42
N ALA A 2 -33.72 15.62 16.14
CA ALA A 2 -33.66 14.55 15.13
C ALA A 2 -33.29 15.03 13.71
N ALA A 3 -33.87 16.14 13.23
CA ALA A 3 -33.57 16.68 11.90
C ALA A 3 -32.12 17.17 11.72
N PHE A 4 -31.50 17.67 12.80
CA PHE A 4 -30.10 18.13 12.78
C PHE A 4 -29.12 16.95 12.73
N ASN A 5 -29.44 15.87 13.45
CA ASN A 5 -28.66 14.64 13.43
C ASN A 5 -28.78 13.90 12.08
N VAL A 6 -29.97 13.89 11.48
CA VAL A 6 -30.19 13.33 10.14
C VAL A 6 -29.46 14.16 9.08
N LEU A 7 -29.46 15.49 9.20
CA LEU A 7 -28.72 16.37 8.30
C LEU A 7 -27.20 16.15 8.41
N ILE A 8 -26.66 16.00 9.63
CA ILE A 8 -25.23 15.71 9.82
C ILE A 8 -24.87 14.34 9.24
N ILE A 9 -25.67 13.30 9.51
CA ILE A 9 -25.40 11.94 9.00
C ILE A 9 -25.47 11.93 7.47
N THR A 10 -26.46 12.58 6.87
CA THR A 10 -26.60 12.64 5.40
C THR A 10 -25.52 13.49 4.75
N VAL A 11 -25.16 14.64 5.31
CA VAL A 11 -24.05 15.48 4.81
C VAL A 11 -22.71 14.77 4.95
N VAL A 12 -22.47 14.03 6.04
CA VAL A 12 -21.23 13.27 6.24
C VAL A 12 -21.17 12.05 5.32
N CYS A 13 -22.28 11.33 5.11
CA CYS A 13 -22.35 10.28 4.08
C CYS A 13 -22.12 10.86 2.69
N LEU A 14 -22.68 12.04 2.38
CA LEU A 14 -22.44 12.73 1.11
C LEU A 14 -21.00 13.22 0.99
N LEU A 15 -20.35 13.70 2.04
CA LEU A 15 -18.93 14.10 2.02
C LEU A 15 -17.97 12.88 2.04
N ALA A 16 -18.38 11.74 2.58
CA ALA A 16 -17.59 10.51 2.50
C ALA A 16 -17.70 9.84 1.11
N LEU A 17 -18.83 10.01 0.42
CA LEU A 17 -19.09 9.48 -0.92
C LEU A 17 -18.70 10.46 -2.05
N PHE A 18 -18.82 11.77 -1.82
CA PHE A 18 -18.61 12.85 -2.80
C PHE A 18 -17.68 13.96 -2.32
N GLY A 19 -17.16 13.90 -1.09
CA GLY A 19 -16.13 14.85 -0.66
C GLY A 19 -14.95 14.75 -1.62
N PRO A 20 -14.30 15.89 -1.91
CA PRO A 20 -13.24 15.93 -2.89
C PRO A 20 -12.25 14.84 -2.52
N THR A 21 -12.00 13.96 -3.48
CA THR A 21 -10.85 13.07 -3.48
C THR A 21 -9.59 13.92 -3.57
N SER A 22 -9.36 14.81 -2.61
CA SER A 22 -8.01 15.16 -2.21
C SER A 22 -7.51 13.96 -1.39
N ILE A 23 -7.33 12.84 -2.10
CA ILE A 23 -5.98 12.30 -2.16
C ILE A 23 -5.14 13.52 -2.50
N SER A 24 -4.57 14.12 -1.47
CA SER A 24 -3.28 14.76 -1.64
C SER A 24 -2.44 13.65 -2.27
N SER A 25 -2.38 13.63 -3.60
CA SER A 25 -1.12 13.33 -4.23
C SER A 25 -0.19 14.29 -3.52
N ASP A 26 0.53 13.79 -2.52
CA ASP A 26 1.79 14.39 -2.18
C ASP A 26 2.54 14.43 -3.50
N LYS A 27 2.45 15.58 -4.18
CA LYS A 27 3.62 16.18 -4.78
C LYS A 27 4.56 16.33 -3.60
N GLY A 28 5.32 15.26 -3.34
CA GLY A 28 6.49 15.32 -2.50
C GLY A 28 7.24 16.56 -2.93
N SER A 29 7.38 17.48 -1.98
CA SER A 29 8.16 18.70 -2.11
C SER A 29 9.53 18.30 -2.62
N SER A 30 9.77 18.46 -3.92
CA SER A 30 11.08 18.30 -4.52
C SER A 30 11.81 19.63 -4.36
N ASP A 31 12.46 19.80 -3.21
CA ASP A 31 13.62 20.67 -3.12
C ASP A 31 14.75 20.07 -3.98
N PRO A 32 15.43 20.88 -4.80
CA PRO A 32 16.35 20.40 -5.82
C PRO A 32 17.77 20.27 -5.26
N SER A 33 18.10 19.15 -4.61
CA SER A 33 19.50 18.85 -4.27
C SER A 33 19.73 17.41 -3.80
N ASN A 34 19.40 16.42 -4.64
CA ASN A 34 20.27 15.24 -4.70
C ASN A 34 20.11 14.50 -6.03
N LEU A 35 21.22 14.47 -6.75
CA LEU A 35 21.43 13.84 -8.03
C LEU A 35 21.45 12.32 -7.84
N GLY A 36 20.45 11.63 -8.37
CA GLY A 36 20.34 10.17 -8.34
C GLY A 36 19.17 9.67 -9.18
N SER A 37 19.23 9.95 -10.48
CA SER A 37 18.48 9.33 -11.59
C SER A 37 17.16 8.60 -11.26
N GLY A 38 16.08 9.37 -11.09
CA GLY A 38 14.71 8.88 -11.24
C GLY A 38 14.08 9.44 -12.51
N LYS A 39 13.95 8.62 -13.57
CA LYS A 39 13.14 8.98 -14.74
C LYS A 39 11.78 8.30 -14.62
N LYS A 40 10.75 9.11 -14.39
CA LYS A 40 9.33 8.72 -14.41
C LYS A 40 8.93 8.29 -15.83
N HIS A 41 8.42 7.07 -15.98
CA HIS A 41 7.53 6.70 -17.08
C HIS A 41 6.56 5.62 -16.58
N LEU A 42 5.34 6.02 -16.21
CA LEU A 42 4.20 5.13 -16.33
C LEU A 42 3.88 5.05 -17.82
N GLY A 43 4.04 3.85 -18.35
CA GLY A 43 3.78 3.48 -19.72
C GLY A 43 4.34 2.09 -19.86
N GLY A 44 3.46 1.09 -19.88
CA GLY A 44 3.83 -0.29 -20.17
C GLY A 44 4.60 -0.32 -21.48
N LYS A 45 5.93 -0.36 -21.37
CA LYS A 45 6.78 -0.86 -22.43
C LYS A 45 6.92 -2.34 -22.13
N GLY A 46 6.26 -3.13 -22.97
CA GLY A 46 6.70 -4.49 -23.23
C GLY A 46 8.19 -4.51 -23.64
N PRO A 47 8.73 -5.68 -23.96
CA PRO A 47 10.16 -5.95 -24.01
C PRO A 47 10.94 -4.83 -24.72
N ILE A 48 11.96 -4.30 -24.04
CA ILE A 48 12.98 -3.49 -24.70
C ILE A 48 13.66 -4.44 -25.69
N GLU A 49 13.45 -4.19 -26.98
CA GLU A 49 13.88 -5.04 -28.10
C GLU A 49 15.20 -5.77 -27.81
N GLY A 50 15.09 -7.07 -27.53
CA GLY A 50 16.21 -8.03 -27.48
C GLY A 50 16.72 -8.45 -26.10
N ASN A 51 16.53 -7.67 -25.03
CA ASN A 51 17.17 -7.99 -23.73
C ASN A 51 16.14 -8.38 -22.64
N PRO A 52 16.38 -9.49 -21.91
CA PRO A 52 15.52 -9.90 -20.82
C PRO A 52 15.50 -8.84 -19.71
N THR A 53 14.32 -8.59 -19.14
CA THR A 53 14.11 -7.55 -18.12
C THR A 53 13.61 -8.17 -16.82
N LEU A 54 14.29 -7.87 -15.70
CA LEU A 54 13.88 -8.29 -14.36
C LEU A 54 13.43 -7.07 -13.55
N LYS A 55 12.14 -7.04 -13.19
CA LYS A 55 11.53 -5.96 -12.40
C LYS A 55 11.32 -6.42 -10.96
N PHE A 56 11.79 -5.63 -10.02
CA PHE A 56 11.56 -5.80 -8.59
C PHE A 56 10.50 -4.80 -8.14
N PHE A 57 9.38 -5.29 -7.61
CA PHE A 57 8.38 -4.46 -6.93
C PHE A 57 8.50 -4.69 -5.43
N TYR A 58 8.87 -3.67 -4.68
CA TYR A 58 9.06 -3.79 -3.24
C TYR A 58 8.54 -2.58 -2.48
N CYS A 59 8.17 -2.78 -1.23
CA CYS A 59 7.71 -1.70 -0.37
C CYS A 59 8.89 -0.80 0.07
N TYR A 60 8.88 0.47 -0.37
CA TYR A 60 9.94 1.44 -0.03
C TYR A 60 9.94 1.79 1.45
N SER A 61 8.75 2.07 2.02
CA SER A 61 8.58 2.40 3.44
C SER A 61 8.91 1.26 4.39
N CYS A 62 8.94 0.02 3.91
CA CYS A 62 9.24 -1.17 4.69
C CYS A 62 10.76 -1.45 4.79
N GLY A 63 11.60 -0.66 4.13
CA GLY A 63 13.06 -0.81 4.17
C GLY A 63 13.63 -1.88 3.23
N TYR A 64 12.85 -2.38 2.25
CA TYR A 64 13.33 -3.39 1.29
C TYR A 64 14.32 -2.88 0.25
N GLN A 65 14.57 -1.57 0.20
CA GLN A 65 15.57 -0.98 -0.69
C GLN A 65 16.95 -1.63 -0.53
N LYS A 66 17.39 -1.88 0.71
CA LYS A 66 18.70 -2.54 0.95
C LYS A 66 18.76 -3.96 0.40
N ALA A 67 17.64 -4.69 0.45
CA ALA A 67 17.57 -6.03 -0.12
C ALA A 67 17.65 -5.96 -1.65
N PHE A 68 16.92 -5.03 -2.27
CA PHE A 68 17.02 -4.76 -3.70
C PHE A 68 18.44 -4.39 -4.13
N ASP A 69 19.11 -3.46 -3.44
CA ASP A 69 20.47 -3.02 -3.77
C ASP A 69 21.44 -4.22 -3.76
N HIS A 70 21.33 -5.09 -2.74
CA HIS A 70 22.12 -6.32 -2.65
C HIS A 70 21.84 -7.27 -3.83
N TYR A 71 20.57 -7.51 -4.18
CA TYR A 71 20.20 -8.34 -5.32
C TYR A 71 20.67 -7.76 -6.65
N SER A 72 20.53 -6.45 -6.86
CA SER A 72 20.97 -5.80 -8.09
C SER A 72 22.48 -5.93 -8.31
N SER A 73 23.26 -5.87 -7.24
CA SER A 73 24.72 -5.99 -7.31
C SER A 73 25.13 -7.38 -7.77
N ILE A 74 24.64 -8.42 -7.10
CA ILE A 74 24.98 -9.82 -7.42
C ILE A 74 24.44 -10.26 -8.78
N LEU A 75 23.29 -9.73 -9.20
CA LEU A 75 22.69 -10.06 -10.50
C LEU A 75 23.40 -9.37 -11.65
N SER A 76 23.85 -8.12 -11.48
CA SER A 76 24.60 -7.39 -12.50
C SER A 76 25.97 -8.03 -12.76
N GLU A 77 26.58 -8.66 -11.73
CA GLU A 77 27.83 -9.41 -11.88
C GLU A 77 27.65 -10.72 -12.65
N LYS A 78 26.52 -11.43 -12.44
CA LYS A 78 26.27 -12.76 -13.03
C LYS A 78 25.61 -12.69 -14.41
N TYR A 79 24.74 -11.72 -14.66
CA TYR A 79 23.95 -11.57 -15.89
C TYR A 79 24.07 -10.13 -16.43
N PRO A 80 25.17 -9.79 -17.12
CA PRO A 80 25.39 -8.42 -17.61
C PRO A 80 24.40 -8.00 -18.70
N GLU A 81 23.79 -8.96 -19.42
CA GLU A 81 22.73 -8.74 -20.40
C GLU A 81 21.33 -8.47 -19.80
N LEU A 82 21.14 -8.75 -18.50
CA LEU A 82 19.85 -8.62 -17.83
C LEU A 82 19.59 -7.19 -17.38
N HIS A 83 18.48 -6.60 -17.82
CA HIS A 83 18.09 -5.25 -17.41
C HIS A 83 17.29 -5.28 -16.10
N ILE A 84 17.90 -4.81 -15.00
CA ILE A 84 17.29 -4.82 -13.66
C ILE A 84 16.60 -3.48 -13.37
N ILE A 85 15.33 -3.52 -12.97
CA ILE A 85 14.54 -2.34 -12.63
C ILE A 85 13.96 -2.50 -11.23
N GLY A 86 14.11 -1.48 -10.38
CA GLY A 86 13.42 -1.38 -9.09
C GLY A 86 12.23 -0.42 -9.15
N ALA A 87 11.09 -0.81 -8.61
CA ALA A 87 9.89 0.01 -8.50
C ALA A 87 9.22 -0.18 -7.14
N ASN A 88 8.47 0.83 -6.70
CA ASN A 88 7.66 0.71 -5.48
C ASN A 88 6.47 -0.21 -5.76
N TYR A 89 6.22 -1.15 -4.84
CA TYR A 89 5.02 -1.96 -4.89
C TYR A 89 3.81 -1.10 -4.52
N ASP A 90 2.85 -1.00 -5.43
CA ASP A 90 1.55 -0.41 -5.14
C ASP A 90 0.66 -1.47 -4.48
N PRO A 91 0.09 -1.19 -3.30
CA PRO A 91 -0.74 -2.16 -2.60
C PRO A 91 -1.93 -2.60 -3.47
N SER A 92 -2.30 -3.87 -3.36
CA SER A 92 -3.42 -4.42 -4.13
C SER A 92 -4.70 -3.63 -3.88
N MET A 93 -5.58 -3.59 -4.89
CA MET A 93 -6.83 -2.81 -4.85
C MET A 93 -7.70 -3.13 -3.62
N ILE A 94 -7.64 -4.37 -3.11
CA ILE A 94 -8.41 -4.80 -1.94
C ILE A 94 -7.89 -4.10 -0.67
N HIS A 95 -6.57 -4.06 -0.46
CA HIS A 95 -5.99 -3.39 0.71
C HIS A 95 -6.28 -1.89 0.71
N LEU A 96 -6.24 -1.27 -0.47
CA LEU A 96 -6.61 0.13 -0.65
C LEU A 96 -8.10 0.39 -0.32
N ILE A 97 -9.01 -0.48 -0.77
CA ILE A 97 -10.44 -0.36 -0.45
C ILE A 97 -10.66 -0.48 1.07
N ILE A 98 -10.03 -1.45 1.73
CA ILE A 98 -10.15 -1.63 3.18
C ILE A 98 -9.63 -0.40 3.93
N ALA A 99 -8.46 0.12 3.54
CA ALA A 99 -7.90 1.34 4.15
C ALA A 99 -8.84 2.54 3.97
N LYS A 100 -9.47 2.69 2.80
CA LYS A 100 -10.46 3.76 2.58
C LYS A 100 -11.72 3.60 3.43
N ILE A 101 -12.25 2.38 3.55
CA ILE A 101 -13.41 2.11 4.42
C ILE A 101 -13.05 2.45 5.87
N LEU A 102 -11.85 2.08 6.33
CA LEU A 102 -11.39 2.40 7.69
C LEU A 102 -11.30 3.91 7.92
N SER A 103 -10.84 4.65 6.92
CA SER A 103 -10.74 6.12 6.95
C SER A 103 -12.09 6.82 7.01
N VAL A 104 -13.11 6.29 6.32
CA VAL A 104 -14.49 6.81 6.45
C VAL A 104 -15.08 6.43 7.81
N LEU A 105 -14.89 5.18 8.24
CA LEU A 105 -15.44 4.67 9.49
C LEU A 105 -14.90 5.43 10.71
N LYS A 106 -13.60 5.71 10.78
CA LYS A 106 -13.01 6.48 11.90
C LYS A 106 -13.64 7.87 12.01
N MET A 107 -13.91 8.53 10.88
CA MET A 107 -14.54 9.86 10.86
C MET A 107 -15.97 9.80 11.40
N LEU A 108 -16.74 8.78 11.02
CA LEU A 108 -18.09 8.55 11.56
C LEU A 108 -18.05 8.32 13.08
N ILE A 109 -17.10 7.52 13.57
CA ILE A 109 -16.94 7.25 15.00
C ILE A 109 -16.59 8.52 15.77
N ILE A 110 -15.64 9.32 15.28
CA ILE A 110 -15.24 10.60 15.90
C ILE A 110 -16.43 11.55 16.01
N ILE A 111 -17.23 11.68 14.94
CA ILE A 111 -18.42 12.53 14.93
C ILE A 111 -19.44 12.02 15.96
N ALA A 112 -19.68 10.71 16.01
CA ALA A 112 -20.60 10.12 16.98
C ALA A 112 -20.18 10.39 18.44
N ILE A 113 -18.89 10.27 18.76
CA ILE A 113 -18.34 10.56 20.09
C ILE A 113 -18.53 12.04 20.46
N ILE A 114 -18.23 12.96 19.53
CA ILE A 114 -18.35 14.41 19.78
C ILE A 114 -19.82 14.79 20.02
N SER A 115 -20.71 14.30 19.15
CA SER A 115 -22.15 14.55 19.25
C SER A 115 -22.78 13.94 20.51
N GLY A 116 -22.11 12.98 21.17
CA GLY A 116 -22.63 12.31 22.37
C GLY A 116 -23.89 11.48 22.08
N VAL A 117 -24.10 11.09 20.82
CA VAL A 117 -25.26 10.28 20.42
C VAL A 117 -24.94 8.82 20.71
N ASN A 118 -25.77 8.19 21.53
CA ASN A 118 -25.69 6.76 21.79
C ASN A 118 -26.29 5.99 20.61
N PHE A 119 -25.43 5.55 19.69
CA PHE A 119 -25.83 4.69 18.58
C PHE A 119 -26.48 3.38 19.05
N PHE A 120 -26.03 2.84 20.19
CA PHE A 120 -26.57 1.62 20.78
C PHE A 120 -28.04 1.76 21.21
N ASP A 121 -28.41 2.91 21.79
CA ASP A 121 -29.80 3.20 22.17
C ASP A 121 -30.71 3.24 20.94
N TYR A 122 -30.20 3.72 19.79
CA TYR A 122 -30.94 3.75 18.54
C TYR A 122 -31.20 2.35 17.95
N ILE A 123 -30.31 1.39 18.20
CA ILE A 123 -30.48 -0.03 17.82
C ILE A 123 -31.28 -0.80 18.88
N GLY A 124 -31.69 -0.14 19.99
CA GLY A 124 -32.38 -0.79 21.10
C GLY A 124 -31.48 -1.76 21.89
N LYS A 125 -30.16 -1.60 21.81
CA LYS A 125 -29.18 -2.36 22.59
C LYS A 125 -28.66 -1.52 23.74
N GLN A 126 -28.39 -2.18 24.87
CA GLN A 126 -27.76 -1.51 26.01
C GLN A 126 -26.37 -0.98 25.60
N GLN A 127 -26.11 0.28 25.94
CA GLN A 127 -24.82 0.92 25.72
C GLN A 127 -23.70 0.14 26.45
N PRO A 128 -22.61 -0.23 25.75
CA PRO A 128 -21.50 -0.89 26.40
C PRO A 128 -20.61 0.09 27.17
N ASP A 129 -19.97 -0.39 28.24
CA ASP A 129 -19.18 0.44 29.17
C ASP A 129 -18.04 1.22 28.49
N TRP A 130 -17.38 0.60 27.51
CA TRP A 130 -16.32 1.25 26.74
C TRP A 130 -16.85 2.44 25.91
N TRP A 131 -18.09 2.37 25.41
CA TRP A 131 -18.72 3.50 24.71
C TRP A 131 -19.07 4.63 25.69
N GLY A 132 -19.57 4.27 26.88
CA GLY A 132 -19.77 5.20 27.99
C GLY A 132 -18.50 6.01 28.28
N TRP A 133 -17.38 5.31 28.48
CA TRP A 133 -16.10 5.94 28.71
C TRP A 133 -15.68 6.88 27.56
N CYS A 134 -15.89 6.48 26.29
CA CYS A 134 -15.60 7.31 25.14
C CYS A 134 -16.42 8.62 25.13
N THR A 135 -17.71 8.53 25.45
CA THR A 135 -18.61 9.70 25.50
C THR A 135 -18.34 10.62 26.70
N SER A 136 -17.85 10.07 27.82
CA SER A 136 -17.41 10.86 28.98
C SER A 136 -16.08 11.59 28.73
N ASN A 137 -15.15 10.96 28.01
CA ASN A 137 -13.81 11.49 27.75
C ASN A 137 -13.60 11.80 26.25
N LYS A 138 -14.49 12.64 25.69
CA LYS A 138 -14.59 12.86 24.23
C LYS A 138 -13.26 13.18 23.54
N ILE A 139 -12.48 14.13 24.08
CA ILE A 139 -11.22 14.55 23.45
C ILE A 139 -10.21 13.40 23.44
N TYR A 140 -10.03 12.72 24.58
CA TYR A 140 -9.08 11.62 24.67
C TYR A 140 -9.51 10.44 23.78
N ALA A 141 -10.79 10.09 23.78
CA ALA A 141 -11.33 9.05 22.92
C ALA A 141 -11.16 9.36 21.43
N CYS A 142 -11.45 10.59 21.00
CA CYS A 142 -11.23 11.02 19.61
C CYS A 142 -9.75 10.93 19.21
N LEU A 143 -8.82 11.32 20.07
CA LEU A 143 -7.39 11.21 19.80
C LEU A 143 -6.95 9.74 19.63
N VAL A 144 -7.36 8.86 20.54
CA VAL A 144 -7.06 7.43 20.46
C VAL A 144 -7.63 6.82 19.18
N VAL A 145 -8.88 7.12 18.83
CA VAL A 145 -9.52 6.63 17.60
C VAL A 145 -8.79 7.16 16.36
N PHE A 146 -8.46 8.45 16.32
CA PHE A 146 -7.79 9.06 15.18
C PHE A 146 -6.40 8.47 14.96
N PHE A 147 -5.53 8.50 15.97
CA PHE A 147 -4.16 7.99 15.86
C PHE A 147 -4.12 6.47 15.71
N GLY A 148 -4.95 5.74 16.45
CA GLY A 148 -5.04 4.27 16.33
C GLY A 148 -5.50 3.83 14.94
N SER A 149 -6.49 4.51 14.36
CA SER A 149 -6.98 4.20 13.01
C SER A 149 -5.94 4.57 11.94
N ASN A 150 -5.26 5.71 12.08
CA ASN A 150 -4.17 6.09 11.16
C ASN A 150 -3.00 5.10 11.21
N MET A 151 -2.68 4.57 12.40
CA MET A 151 -1.67 3.52 12.53
C MET A 151 -2.10 2.25 11.80
N LEU A 152 -3.36 1.83 11.97
CA LEU A 152 -3.90 0.64 11.34
C LEU A 152 -4.02 0.80 9.80
N GLU A 153 -4.43 1.97 9.30
CA GLU A 153 -4.39 2.32 7.89
C GLU A 153 -2.97 2.22 7.31
N GLY A 154 -1.98 2.73 8.05
CA GLY A 154 -0.56 2.60 7.67
C GLY A 154 -0.12 1.15 7.55
N MET A 155 -0.54 0.28 8.48
CA MET A 155 -0.27 -1.17 8.42
C MET A 155 -0.92 -1.84 7.20
N LEU A 156 -2.13 -1.43 6.84
CA LEU A 156 -2.87 -1.98 5.69
C LEU A 156 -2.27 -1.57 4.34
N ILE A 157 -1.73 -0.34 4.25
CA ILE A 157 -1.09 0.17 3.03
C ILE A 157 0.33 -0.41 2.87
N SER A 158 1.04 -0.59 3.98
CA SER A 158 2.44 -1.02 4.00
C SER A 158 2.56 -2.55 4.16
N THR A 159 2.01 -3.31 3.22
CA THR A 159 1.92 -4.79 3.27
C THR A 159 3.26 -5.53 3.26
N GLY A 160 4.37 -4.84 3.05
CA GLY A 160 5.70 -5.46 3.06
C GLY A 160 5.93 -6.42 1.90
N ALA A 161 5.32 -6.12 0.74
CA ALA A 161 5.48 -6.90 -0.47
C ALA A 161 6.91 -6.80 -1.03
N PHE A 162 7.33 -7.92 -1.62
CA PHE A 162 8.56 -8.05 -2.40
C PHE A 162 8.26 -9.05 -3.51
N GLU A 163 8.15 -8.56 -4.73
CA GLU A 163 7.75 -9.33 -5.90
C GLU A 163 8.76 -9.15 -7.03
N LEU A 164 8.93 -10.21 -7.81
CA LEU A 164 9.84 -10.28 -8.94
C LEU A 164 9.05 -10.61 -10.19
N LEU A 165 9.24 -9.83 -11.25
CA LEU A 165 8.66 -10.07 -12.56
C LEU A 165 9.78 -10.20 -13.59
N PHE A 166 9.78 -11.29 -14.35
CA PHE A 166 10.69 -11.50 -15.46
C PHE A 166 9.91 -11.30 -16.76
N ASN A 167 10.30 -10.34 -17.60
CA ASN A 167 9.58 -9.97 -18.83
C ASN A 167 8.07 -9.75 -18.59
N ASP A 168 7.71 -9.05 -17.51
CA ASP A 168 6.33 -8.79 -17.07
C ASP A 168 5.53 -10.01 -16.59
N ILE A 169 6.17 -11.18 -16.46
CA ILE A 169 5.58 -12.38 -15.86
C ILE A 169 5.99 -12.48 -14.40
N PRO A 170 5.05 -12.58 -13.43
CA PRO A 170 5.40 -12.73 -12.02
C PRO A 170 6.06 -14.08 -11.77
N VAL A 171 7.30 -14.06 -11.27
CA VAL A 171 8.10 -15.26 -10.99
C VAL A 171 8.20 -15.57 -9.50
N TRP A 172 8.03 -14.56 -8.66
CA TRP A 172 8.03 -14.72 -7.21
C TRP A 172 7.22 -13.62 -6.54
N SER A 173 6.45 -14.00 -5.52
CA SER A 173 5.85 -13.05 -4.59
C SER A 173 6.11 -13.50 -3.16
N LYS A 174 6.63 -12.59 -2.33
CA LYS A 174 6.75 -12.81 -0.88
C LYS A 174 5.38 -12.97 -0.22
N LEU A 175 4.33 -12.34 -0.74
CA LEU A 175 2.98 -12.43 -0.18
C LEU A 175 2.42 -13.86 -0.33
N GLU A 176 2.78 -14.55 -1.40
CA GLU A 176 2.37 -15.92 -1.67
C GLU A 176 3.26 -16.95 -0.97
N THR A 177 4.59 -16.72 -1.02
CA THR A 177 5.58 -17.68 -0.50
C THR A 177 5.91 -17.48 0.99
N GLY A 178 5.53 -16.34 1.57
CA GLY A 178 5.83 -15.95 2.96
C GLY A 178 7.28 -15.54 3.21
N ARG A 179 8.17 -15.63 2.20
CA ARG A 179 9.60 -15.33 2.35
C ARG A 179 10.20 -14.73 1.09
N ILE A 180 11.36 -14.08 1.25
CA ILE A 180 12.19 -13.62 0.13
C ILE A 180 12.97 -14.84 -0.40
N PRO A 181 13.13 -15.00 -1.73
CA PRO A 181 13.87 -16.12 -2.28
C PRO A 181 15.33 -16.03 -1.86
N GLN A 182 16.01 -17.16 -1.67
CA GLN A 182 17.45 -17.12 -1.47
C GLN A 182 18.16 -16.78 -2.79
N PRO A 183 19.36 -16.16 -2.77
CA PRO A 183 20.09 -15.85 -4.00
C PRO A 183 20.25 -17.05 -4.95
N ALA A 184 20.52 -18.24 -4.41
CA ALA A 184 20.63 -19.47 -5.20
C ALA A 184 19.30 -19.87 -5.89
N GLU A 185 18.16 -19.73 -5.20
CA GLU A 185 16.83 -19.99 -5.77
C GLU A 185 16.51 -18.97 -6.86
N LEU A 186 16.82 -17.69 -6.62
CA LEU A 186 16.59 -16.62 -7.58
C LEU A 186 17.38 -16.87 -8.88
N PHE A 187 18.63 -17.28 -8.76
CA PHE A 187 19.45 -17.64 -9.92
C PHE A 187 18.87 -18.82 -10.70
N GLN A 188 18.43 -19.88 -10.02
CA GLN A 188 17.80 -21.02 -10.69
C GLN A 188 16.53 -20.62 -11.45
N ILE A 189 15.72 -19.76 -10.86
CA ILE A 189 14.52 -19.23 -11.51
C ILE A 189 14.92 -18.48 -12.79
N ILE A 190 15.85 -17.53 -12.69
CA ILE A 190 16.33 -16.74 -13.83
C ILE A 190 16.93 -17.62 -14.93
N ASP A 191 17.79 -18.58 -14.56
CA ASP A 191 18.42 -19.53 -15.49
C ASP A 191 17.35 -20.30 -16.28
N ASN A 192 16.29 -20.76 -15.61
CA ASN A 192 15.18 -21.44 -16.28
C ASN A 192 14.47 -20.51 -17.28
N TYR A 193 14.17 -19.26 -16.90
CA TYR A 193 13.51 -18.31 -17.79
C TYR A 193 14.38 -17.91 -19.00
N LEU A 194 15.69 -17.73 -18.82
CA LEU A 194 16.63 -17.44 -19.91
C LEU A 194 16.76 -18.61 -20.90
N LEU A 195 16.68 -19.85 -20.43
CA LEU A 195 16.66 -21.04 -21.28
C LEU A 195 15.39 -21.11 -22.14
N PHE A 196 14.23 -20.69 -21.61
CA PHE A 196 12.99 -20.67 -22.38
C PHE A 196 12.97 -19.57 -23.46
N ASP A 197 13.62 -18.43 -23.22
CA ASP A 197 13.74 -17.34 -24.20
C ASP A 197 14.73 -17.64 -25.34
N SER A 198 15.62 -18.63 -25.20
CA SER A 198 16.58 -19.04 -26.24
C SER A 198 16.51 -20.55 -26.57
N PRO A 199 15.52 -21.01 -27.36
CA PRO A 199 15.35 -22.44 -27.65
C PRO A 199 16.45 -23.06 -28.52
N TYR A 200 17.32 -22.24 -29.12
CA TYR A 200 18.40 -22.70 -30.01
C TYR A 200 19.72 -21.95 -29.73
N PRO A 201 20.79 -22.68 -29.36
CA PRO A 201 22.13 -22.09 -29.37
C PRO A 201 22.56 -21.84 -30.82
N SER A 202 23.01 -20.63 -31.12
CA SER A 202 23.73 -20.29 -32.36
C SER A 202 25.14 -20.87 -32.34
#